data_AF-A0A1X2GD17-F1
#
_entry.id   AF-A0A1X2GD17-F1
#
_cell.length_a   1.000
_cell.length_b   1.000
_cell.length_c   1.000
_cell.angle_alpha   90.00
_cell.angle_beta   90.00
_cell.angle_gamma   90.00
#
_symmetry.space_group_name_H-M   'P 1'
#
loop_
_entity.id
_entity.type
_entity.pdbx_description
1 polymer ?
#
loop_
_entity_poly.entity_id
_entity_poly.type
_entity_poly.pdbx_seq_one_letter_code
_entity_poly.pdbx_strand_id
1 'polypeptide(L)'
;MLMRRIFLRFVLYLVYFPEDKKRKTQPTPRLHQGLQLDLPGPVSHVISEEWKVSLVIAILCLVHLVASAIVSMVLLIVVGGPADHPLTNLWAGFLGIFSMILAAMQYFPQIWKTWHRRSVGALSIPMMMLQTPGTALFVYSLVVRPGTNWTAWITYFVTGILQGTLLTLCLVWHFRSKRLGLDDLDAPEENTPLLRDRDQ
;
A
#
# COMPACT_ATOMS: atom_id res chain seq x y z
N MET A 1 -0.23 -11.72 6.00
CA MET A 1 -1.34 -12.04 5.08
C MET A 1 -2.05 -10.81 4.49
N LEU A 2 -2.26 -9.68 5.18
CA LEU A 2 -2.84 -8.45 4.59
C LEU A 2 -1.85 -7.77 3.64
N MET A 3 -0.59 -7.67 4.07
CA MET A 3 0.54 -7.29 3.22
C MET A 3 0.74 -8.25 2.04
N ARG A 4 0.42 -9.54 2.23
CA ARG A 4 0.37 -10.54 1.14
C ARG A 4 -0.81 -10.32 0.19
N ARG A 5 -1.97 -9.81 0.65
CA ARG A 5 -3.12 -9.41 -0.20
C ARG A 5 -2.93 -8.07 -0.89
N ILE A 6 -2.15 -7.13 -0.32
CA ILE A 6 -1.78 -5.86 -0.96
C ILE A 6 -0.67 -6.10 -1.97
N PHE A 7 0.36 -6.85 -1.60
CA PHE A 7 1.40 -7.30 -2.52
C PHE A 7 0.82 -8.16 -3.63
N LEU A 8 -0.06 -9.12 -3.32
CA LEU A 8 -0.73 -9.91 -4.36
C LEU A 8 -1.65 -9.05 -5.21
N ARG A 9 -2.38 -8.06 -4.67
CA ARG A 9 -3.18 -7.13 -5.49
C ARG A 9 -2.31 -6.19 -6.30
N PHE A 10 -1.15 -5.79 -5.82
CA PHE A 10 -0.19 -4.95 -6.53
C PHE A 10 0.57 -5.74 -7.61
N VAL A 11 0.91 -6.99 -7.32
CA VAL A 11 1.48 -7.94 -8.28
C VAL A 11 0.42 -8.39 -9.27
N LEU A 12 -0.83 -8.65 -8.87
CA LEU A 12 -1.95 -8.82 -9.82
C LEU A 12 -2.19 -7.52 -10.58
N TYR A 13 -2.04 -6.35 -9.97
CA TYR A 13 -2.15 -5.10 -10.71
C TYR A 13 -1.03 -4.99 -11.74
N LEU A 14 0.20 -5.42 -11.45
CA LEU A 14 1.31 -5.44 -12.41
C LEU A 14 1.17 -6.54 -13.47
N VAL A 15 0.74 -7.74 -13.09
CA VAL A 15 0.65 -8.95 -13.93
C VAL A 15 -0.66 -9.00 -14.71
N TYR A 16 -1.75 -8.56 -14.10
CA TYR A 16 -3.14 -8.63 -14.57
C TYR A 16 -3.74 -7.23 -14.81
N PHE A 17 -2.92 -6.18 -15.00
CA PHE A 17 -3.46 -4.93 -15.55
C PHE A 17 -4.08 -5.28 -16.92
N PRO A 18 -5.40 -5.16 -17.11
CA PRO A 18 -6.07 -5.64 -18.31
C PRO A 18 -5.46 -4.97 -19.55
N GLU A 19 -5.09 -5.75 -20.57
CA GLU A 19 -4.56 -5.24 -21.86
C GLU A 19 -5.48 -4.16 -22.45
N ASP A 20 -6.77 -4.31 -22.21
CA ASP A 20 -7.91 -3.46 -22.55
C ASP A 20 -7.96 -2.12 -21.79
N LYS A 21 -7.31 -1.99 -20.63
CA LYS A 21 -7.11 -0.70 -19.91
C LYS A 21 -5.68 -0.14 -20.01
N LYS A 22 -4.73 -0.95 -20.49
CA LYS A 22 -3.35 -0.48 -20.81
C LYS A 22 -3.34 0.46 -22.02
N ARG A 23 -4.29 0.32 -22.94
CA ARG A 23 -4.34 1.07 -24.20
C ARG A 23 -5.63 1.90 -24.22
N LYS A 24 -5.53 3.22 -24.04
CA LYS A 24 -6.67 4.10 -24.36
C LYS A 24 -6.73 4.26 -25.88
N THR A 25 -7.85 3.90 -26.48
CA THR A 25 -8.13 4.16 -27.90
C THR A 25 -8.34 5.66 -28.07
N GLN A 26 -7.33 6.40 -28.53
CA GLN A 26 -7.49 7.80 -28.87
C GLN A 26 -7.76 7.92 -30.38
N PRO A 27 -8.83 8.60 -30.81
CA PRO A 27 -8.98 8.97 -32.21
C PRO A 27 -7.90 10.00 -32.57
N THR A 28 -7.17 9.73 -33.67
CA THR A 28 -6.09 10.57 -34.19
C THR A 28 -6.60 12.00 -34.46
N PRO A 29 -5.96 13.08 -33.97
CA PRO A 29 -6.35 14.43 -34.33
C PRO A 29 -6.08 14.66 -35.83
N ARG A 30 -7.16 14.77 -36.62
CA ARG A 30 -7.06 15.04 -38.06
C ARG A 30 -6.53 16.46 -38.29
N LEU A 31 -5.28 16.58 -38.72
CA LEU A 31 -4.83 17.76 -39.44
C LEU A 31 -5.58 17.78 -40.79
N HIS A 32 -6.16 18.94 -41.12
CA HIS A 32 -7.09 19.14 -42.23
C HIS A 32 -6.66 18.45 -43.52
N GLN A 33 -7.45 17.51 -44.04
CA GLN A 33 -7.48 17.26 -45.48
C GLN A 33 -8.82 16.64 -45.89
N GLY A 34 -9.50 17.33 -46.82
CA GLY A 34 -10.82 16.99 -47.32
C GLY A 34 -10.85 15.68 -48.11
N LEU A 35 -12.05 15.08 -48.13
CA LEU A 35 -12.42 13.81 -48.78
C LEU A 35 -11.70 12.58 -48.24
N GLN A 36 -12.36 11.79 -47.37
CA GLN A 36 -11.89 10.44 -47.11
C GLN A 36 -13.04 9.46 -46.87
N LEU A 37 -13.10 8.44 -47.75
CA LEU A 37 -13.90 7.23 -47.62
C LEU A 37 -13.81 6.63 -46.22
N ASP A 38 -14.87 5.92 -45.83
CA ASP A 38 -15.12 5.28 -44.54
C ASP A 38 -14.20 4.04 -44.33
N LEU A 39 -12.90 4.29 -44.21
CA LEU A 39 -11.89 3.26 -43.93
C LEU A 39 -11.57 3.33 -42.43
N PRO A 40 -11.60 2.21 -41.68
CA PRO A 40 -11.16 2.23 -40.28
C PRO A 40 -9.68 2.63 -40.22
N GLY A 41 -9.42 3.83 -39.70
CA GLY A 41 -8.07 4.39 -39.61
C GLY A 41 -7.16 3.60 -38.66
N PRO A 42 -5.83 3.76 -38.78
CA PRO A 42 -4.88 3.10 -37.89
C PRO A 42 -5.06 3.59 -36.45
N VAL A 43 -5.47 2.67 -35.57
CA VAL A 43 -5.66 2.93 -34.14
C VAL A 43 -4.29 2.98 -33.46
N SER A 44 -3.87 4.15 -32.98
CA SER A 44 -2.65 4.27 -32.18
C SER A 44 -2.93 3.85 -30.74
N HIS A 45 -2.18 2.87 -30.22
CA HIS A 45 -2.28 2.43 -28.84
C HIS A 45 -1.44 3.33 -27.94
N VAL A 46 -2.09 4.19 -27.13
CA VAL A 46 -1.40 5.04 -26.16
C VAL A 46 -1.46 4.38 -24.77
N ILE A 47 -0.28 4.17 -24.16
CA ILE A 47 -0.12 3.60 -22.82
C ILE A 47 -0.82 4.50 -21.79
N SER A 48 -1.64 3.94 -20.90
CA SER A 48 -2.32 4.71 -19.86
C SER A 48 -1.34 5.37 -18.86
N GLU A 49 -1.60 6.63 -18.50
CA GLU A 49 -0.73 7.41 -17.62
C GLU A 49 -0.68 6.83 -16.19
N GLU A 50 -1.77 6.23 -15.70
CA GLU A 50 -1.84 5.57 -14.39
C GLU A 50 -0.89 4.36 -14.26
N TRP A 51 -0.74 3.60 -15.35
CA TRP A 51 0.20 2.48 -15.43
C TRP A 51 1.64 2.97 -15.36
N LYS A 52 1.97 4.02 -16.12
CA LYS A 52 3.31 4.63 -16.10
C LYS A 52 3.65 5.15 -14.70
N VAL A 53 2.73 5.87 -14.06
CA VAL A 53 2.91 6.39 -12.70
C VAL A 53 3.16 5.24 -11.71
N SER A 54 2.36 4.18 -11.78
CA SER A 54 2.52 3.02 -10.88
C SER A 54 3.86 2.30 -11.09
N LEU A 55 4.29 2.15 -12.35
CA LEU A 55 5.58 1.54 -12.69
C LEU A 55 6.77 2.39 -12.23
N VAL A 56 6.70 3.71 -12.42
CA VAL A 56 7.73 4.65 -11.96
C VAL A 56 7.87 4.61 -10.45
N ILE A 57 6.75 4.61 -9.71
CA ILE A 57 6.76 4.49 -8.25
C ILE A 57 7.36 3.15 -7.82
N ALA A 58 6.99 2.05 -8.50
CA ALA A 58 7.52 0.72 -8.20
C ALA A 58 9.05 0.65 -8.37
N ILE A 59 9.57 1.17 -9.49
CA ILE A 59 11.00 1.21 -9.79
C ILE A 59 11.71 2.11 -8.78
N LEU A 60 11.17 3.31 -8.49
CA LEU A 60 11.74 4.23 -7.52
C LEU A 60 11.87 3.59 -6.13
N CYS A 61 10.82 2.92 -5.66
CA CYS A 61 10.83 2.18 -4.39
C CYS A 61 11.86 1.05 -4.40
N LEU A 62 11.97 0.29 -5.51
CA LEU A 62 12.94 -0.79 -5.65
C LEU A 62 14.38 -0.26 -5.62
N VAL A 63 14.66 0.82 -6.36
CA VAL A 63 15.97 1.46 -6.39
C VAL A 63 16.34 1.99 -5.00
N HIS A 64 15.41 2.65 -4.31
CA HIS A 64 15.62 3.12 -2.94
C HIS A 64 15.92 1.98 -1.96
N LEU A 65 15.18 0.86 -2.05
CA LEU A 65 15.41 -0.32 -1.23
C LEU A 65 16.80 -0.93 -1.48
N VAL A 66 17.19 -1.10 -2.75
CA VAL A 66 18.49 -1.65 -3.11
C VAL A 66 19.62 -0.71 -2.66
N ALA A 67 19.49 0.59 -2.90
CA ALA A 67 20.49 1.57 -2.48
C ALA A 67 20.67 1.60 -0.96
N SER A 68 19.57 1.64 -0.20
CA SER A 68 19.62 1.62 1.27
C SER A 68 20.19 0.32 1.83
N ALA A 69 19.90 -0.83 1.19
CA ALA A 69 20.49 -2.12 1.56
C ALA A 69 22.00 -2.16 1.29
N ILE A 70 22.45 -1.66 0.13
CA ILE A 70 23.87 -1.58 -0.23
C ILE A 70 24.61 -0.68 0.75
N VAL A 71 24.11 0.55 1.01
CA VAL A 71 24.75 1.48 1.95
C VAL A 71 24.85 0.86 3.34
N SER A 72 23.78 0.20 3.81
CA SER A 72 23.79 -0.49 5.11
C SER A 72 24.80 -1.63 5.16
N MET A 73 24.90 -2.43 4.09
CA MET A 73 25.86 -3.53 4.00
C MET A 73 27.30 -3.04 3.95
N VAL A 74 27.57 -1.97 3.20
CA VAL A 74 28.90 -1.33 3.15
C VAL A 74 29.29 -0.77 4.51
N LEU A 75 28.39 -0.07 5.20
CA LEU A 75 28.66 0.43 6.55
C LEU A 75 28.96 -0.71 7.54
N LEU A 76 28.20 -1.80 7.49
CA LEU A 76 28.42 -2.95 8.38
C LEU A 76 29.75 -3.67 8.09
N ILE A 77 30.19 -3.75 6.83
CA ILE A 77 31.43 -4.43 6.44
C ILE A 77 32.67 -3.55 6.68
N VAL A 78 32.59 -2.26 6.35
CA VAL A 78 33.76 -1.35 6.36
C VAL A 78 33.93 -0.67 7.71
N VAL A 79 32.83 -0.28 8.36
CA VAL A 79 32.86 0.48 9.61
C VAL A 79 32.61 -0.45 10.79
N GLY A 80 31.62 -1.35 10.69
CA GLY A 80 31.26 -2.28 11.76
C GLY A 80 29.90 -1.98 12.38
N GLY A 81 29.61 -2.66 13.49
CA GLY A 81 28.29 -2.69 14.09
C GLY A 81 27.79 -1.31 14.59
N PRO A 82 26.45 -1.12 14.67
CA PRO A 82 25.86 0.10 15.25
C PRO A 82 26.22 0.35 16.73
N ALA A 83 26.69 -0.67 17.44
CA ALA A 83 27.10 -0.57 18.84
C ALA A 83 28.50 0.04 19.01
N ASP A 84 29.36 -0.15 17.99
CA ASP A 84 30.78 0.21 18.07
C ASP A 84 31.07 1.54 17.36
N HIS A 85 30.26 1.92 16.36
CA HIS A 85 30.51 3.11 15.55
C HIS A 85 29.31 4.08 15.44
N PRO A 86 29.54 5.39 15.70
CA PRO A 86 28.47 6.40 15.73
C PRO A 86 27.85 6.65 14.35
N LEU A 87 28.61 6.48 13.26
CA LEU A 87 28.10 6.66 11.88
C LEU A 87 27.06 5.59 11.52
N THR A 88 27.33 4.32 11.86
CA THR A 88 26.38 3.22 11.66
C THR A 88 25.13 3.40 12.51
N ASN A 89 25.28 3.91 13.74
CA ASN A 89 24.15 4.20 14.61
C ASN A 89 23.27 5.34 14.06
N LEU A 90 23.89 6.45 13.61
CA LEU A 90 23.16 7.58 13.02
C LEU A 90 22.40 7.17 11.76
N TRP A 91 23.02 6.39 10.87
CA TRP A 91 22.37 5.86 9.66
C TRP A 91 21.17 4.97 10.00
N ALA A 92 21.34 4.05 10.96
CA ALA A 92 20.26 3.18 11.42
C ALA A 92 19.11 3.98 12.06
N GLY A 93 19.44 4.98 12.88
CA GLY A 93 18.45 5.87 13.49
C GLY A 93 17.67 6.69 12.46
N PHE A 94 18.37 7.25 11.46
CA PHE A 94 17.76 7.98 10.36
C PHE A 94 16.78 7.10 9.56
N LEU A 95 17.21 5.91 9.14
CA LEU A 95 16.35 4.96 8.42
C LEU A 95 15.14 4.54 9.26
N GLY A 96 15.32 4.36 10.57
CA GLY A 96 14.23 4.05 11.50
C GLY A 96 13.17 5.16 11.55
N ILE A 97 13.59 6.40 11.80
CA ILE A 97 12.67 7.56 11.86
C ILE A 97 11.99 7.77 10.50
N PHE A 98 12.74 7.69 9.41
CA PHE A 98 12.20 7.84 8.07
C PHE A 98 11.13 6.78 7.77
N SER A 99 11.39 5.52 8.09
CA SER A 99 10.44 4.42 7.96
C SER A 99 9.17 4.66 8.78
N MET A 100 9.30 5.14 10.01
CA MET A 100 8.16 5.47 10.87
C MET A 100 7.26 6.56 10.28
N ILE A 101 7.87 7.62 9.70
CA ILE A 101 7.12 8.69 9.03
C ILE A 101 6.40 8.15 7.78
N LEU A 102 7.09 7.37 6.95
CA LEU A 102 6.50 6.73 5.77
C LEU A 102 5.33 5.83 6.16
N ALA A 103 5.49 5.02 7.21
CA ALA A 103 4.44 4.15 7.71
C ALA A 103 3.23 4.97 8.19
N ALA A 104 3.45 6.06 8.95
CA ALA A 104 2.37 6.93 9.38
C ALA A 104 1.59 7.52 8.19
N MET A 105 2.29 7.97 7.14
CA MET A 105 1.66 8.45 5.91
C MET A 105 0.88 7.37 5.17
N GLN A 106 1.31 6.11 5.24
CA GLN A 106 0.58 4.97 4.65
C GLN A 106 -0.67 4.60 5.46
N TYR A 107 -0.56 4.59 6.80
CA TYR A 107 -1.66 4.20 7.68
C TYR A 107 -2.75 5.27 7.76
N PHE A 108 -2.41 6.55 7.65
CA PHE A 108 -3.37 7.66 7.75
C PHE A 108 -4.54 7.59 6.75
N PRO A 109 -4.34 7.45 5.41
CA PRO A 109 -5.45 7.36 4.46
C PRO A 109 -6.30 6.10 4.69
N GLN A 110 -5.70 5.02 5.21
CA GLN A 110 -6.43 3.81 5.56
C GLN A 110 -7.32 4.02 6.78
N ILE A 111 -6.81 4.68 7.84
CA ILE A 111 -7.58 5.06 9.03
C ILE A 111 -8.74 5.96 8.64
N TRP A 112 -8.45 7.01 7.86
CA TRP A 112 -9.45 7.97 7.39
C TRP A 112 -10.55 7.29 6.56
N LYS A 113 -10.18 6.45 5.59
CA LYS A 113 -11.15 5.75 4.74
C LYS A 113 -12.05 4.81 5.56
N THR A 114 -11.49 4.14 6.56
CA THR A 114 -12.25 3.25 7.45
C THR A 114 -13.20 4.04 8.34
N TRP A 115 -12.74 5.17 8.89
CA TRP A 115 -13.57 6.08 9.68
C TRP A 115 -14.74 6.63 8.87
N HIS A 116 -14.48 7.04 7.62
CA HIS A 116 -15.50 7.63 6.75
C HIS A 116 -16.51 6.60 6.22
N ARG A 117 -16.04 5.42 5.77
CA ARG A 117 -16.93 4.38 5.21
C ARG A 117 -17.84 3.75 6.25
N ARG A 118 -17.50 3.83 7.54
CA ARG A 118 -18.23 3.21 8.65
C ARG A 118 -18.58 1.72 8.41
N SER A 119 -17.78 1.03 7.62
CA SER A 119 -17.86 -0.41 7.39
C SER A 119 -16.46 -0.96 7.20
N VAL A 120 -16.25 -2.20 7.64
CA VAL A 120 -14.91 -2.82 7.64
C VAL A 120 -14.51 -3.30 6.23
N GLY A 121 -15.45 -3.34 5.28
CA GLY A 121 -15.24 -3.74 3.89
C GLY A 121 -14.51 -5.09 3.76
N ALA A 122 -13.73 -5.29 2.69
CA ALA A 122 -12.94 -6.51 2.46
C ALA A 122 -11.69 -6.65 3.37
N LEU A 123 -11.56 -5.84 4.42
CA LEU A 123 -10.41 -5.86 5.31
C LEU A 123 -10.43 -7.13 6.16
N SER A 124 -9.33 -7.89 6.15
CA SER A 124 -9.23 -9.15 6.89
C SER A 124 -8.98 -8.88 8.37
N ILE A 125 -10.05 -8.74 9.16
CA ILE A 125 -10.01 -8.66 10.63
C ILE A 125 -9.17 -9.80 11.25
N PRO A 126 -9.31 -11.08 10.83
CA PRO A 126 -8.54 -12.18 11.42
C PRO A 126 -7.03 -12.00 11.28
N MET A 127 -6.60 -11.44 10.16
CA MET A 127 -5.19 -11.20 9.90
C MET A 127 -4.61 -10.10 10.79
N MET A 128 -5.34 -9.01 11.00
CA MET A 128 -4.88 -7.94 11.88
C MET A 128 -4.82 -8.40 13.34
N MET A 129 -5.78 -9.24 13.76
CA MET A 129 -5.79 -9.87 15.08
C MET A 129 -4.60 -10.83 15.28
N LEU A 130 -4.17 -11.55 14.25
CA LEU A 130 -2.99 -12.43 14.35
C LEU A 130 -1.68 -11.62 14.33
N GLN A 131 -1.64 -10.52 13.59
CA GLN A 131 -0.42 -9.71 13.43
C GLN A 131 -0.11 -8.86 14.67
N THR A 132 -1.13 -8.31 15.32
CA THR A 132 -0.97 -7.44 16.49
C THR A 132 -0.22 -8.10 17.67
N PRO A 133 -0.54 -9.33 18.11
CA PRO A 133 0.23 -10.01 19.14
C PRO A 133 1.65 -10.37 18.66
N GLY A 134 1.82 -10.71 17.37
CA GLY A 134 3.15 -10.94 16.79
C GLY A 134 4.05 -9.71 16.85
N THR A 135 3.52 -8.53 16.50
CA THR A 135 4.23 -7.26 16.61
C THR A 135 4.56 -6.93 18.07
N ALA A 136 3.63 -7.16 19.00
CA ALA A 136 3.89 -6.92 20.43
C ALA A 136 5.03 -7.80 20.97
N LEU A 137 5.03 -9.09 20.64
CA LEU A 137 6.10 -10.02 20.99
C LEU A 137 7.45 -9.64 20.35
N PHE A 138 7.42 -9.15 19.12
CA PHE A 138 8.62 -8.70 18.42
C PHE A 138 9.22 -7.44 19.05
N VAL A 139 8.40 -6.45 19.39
CA VAL A 139 8.88 -5.26 20.12
C VAL A 139 9.44 -5.66 21.49
N TYR A 140 8.76 -6.57 22.20
CA TYR A 140 9.23 -7.08 23.47
C TYR A 140 10.61 -7.75 23.36
N SER A 141 10.83 -8.58 22.34
CA SER A 141 12.12 -9.24 22.13
C SER A 141 13.26 -8.25 21.85
N LEU A 142 12.97 -7.13 21.17
CA LEU A 142 13.94 -6.06 20.93
C LEU A 142 14.27 -5.25 22.19
N VAL A 143 13.27 -5.00 23.04
CA VAL A 143 13.46 -4.26 24.31
C VAL A 143 14.31 -5.05 25.30
N VAL A 144 14.11 -6.37 25.37
CA VAL A 144 14.86 -7.25 26.28
C VAL A 144 16.31 -7.47 25.82
N ARG A 145 16.62 -7.25 24.54
CA ARG A 145 17.95 -7.52 23.97
C ARG A 145 18.94 -6.40 24.34
N PRO A 146 19.96 -6.67 25.18
CA PRO A 146 20.95 -5.67 25.57
C PRO A 146 21.77 -5.22 24.35
N GLY A 147 22.06 -3.92 24.26
CA GLY A 147 22.79 -3.31 23.14
C GLY A 147 21.95 -2.95 21.91
N THR A 148 20.61 -3.07 21.99
CA THR A 148 19.73 -2.66 20.89
C THR A 148 19.52 -1.14 20.91
N ASN A 149 19.69 -0.49 19.75
CA ASN A 149 19.43 0.94 19.62
C ASN A 149 17.98 1.28 19.94
N TRP A 150 17.77 2.36 20.70
CA TRP A 150 16.44 2.82 21.08
C TRP A 150 15.54 3.11 19.87
N THR A 151 16.15 3.65 18.82
CA THR A 151 15.52 3.92 17.52
C THR A 151 15.03 2.66 16.81
N ALA A 152 15.64 1.50 17.06
CA ALA A 152 15.23 0.25 16.43
C ALA A 152 13.88 -0.24 16.98
N TRP A 153 13.69 -0.25 18.30
CA TRP A 153 12.44 -0.77 18.87
C TRP A 153 11.29 0.24 18.84
N ILE A 154 11.57 1.55 18.98
CA ILE A 154 10.52 2.58 19.01
C ILE A 154 9.74 2.66 17.69
N THR A 155 10.42 2.42 16.57
CA THR A 155 9.80 2.44 15.24
C THR A 155 8.79 1.30 15.08
N TYR A 156 9.12 0.10 15.56
CA TYR A 156 8.18 -1.03 15.61
C TYR A 156 7.06 -0.83 16.63
N PHE A 157 7.35 -0.16 17.75
CA PHE A 157 6.33 0.17 18.75
C PHE A 157 5.29 1.15 18.20
N VAL A 158 5.73 2.26 17.59
CA VAL A 158 4.84 3.27 17.01
C VAL A 158 4.01 2.71 15.87
N THR A 159 4.62 1.93 14.97
CA THR A 159 3.88 1.25 13.89
C THR A 159 2.88 0.22 14.43
N GLY A 160 3.24 -0.48 15.52
CA GLY A 160 2.33 -1.35 16.25
C GLY A 160 1.12 -0.61 16.83
N ILE A 161 1.31 0.58 17.39
CA ILE A 161 0.21 1.43 17.87
C ILE A 161 -0.71 1.83 16.72
N LEU A 162 -0.16 2.33 15.60
CA LEU A 162 -0.94 2.72 14.42
C LEU A 162 -1.79 1.54 13.90
N GLN A 163 -1.19 0.36 13.82
CA GLN A 163 -1.89 -0.86 13.43
C GLN A 163 -2.95 -1.28 14.46
N GLY A 164 -2.66 -1.11 15.75
CA GLY A 164 -3.58 -1.36 16.85
C GLY A 164 -4.80 -0.45 16.81
N THR A 165 -4.61 0.85 16.58
CA THR A 165 -5.70 1.83 16.42
C THR A 165 -6.61 1.44 15.27
N LEU A 166 -6.05 1.04 14.13
CA LEU A 166 -6.83 0.50 13.01
C LEU A 166 -7.61 -0.75 13.39
N LEU A 167 -6.99 -1.69 14.11
CA LEU A 167 -7.66 -2.90 14.55
C LEU A 167 -8.84 -2.58 15.49
N THR A 168 -8.65 -1.68 16.46
CA THR A 168 -9.72 -1.23 17.36
C THR A 168 -10.88 -0.62 16.58
N LEU A 169 -10.58 0.23 15.59
CA LEU A 169 -11.57 0.81 14.69
C LEU A 169 -12.33 -0.29 13.92
N CYS A 170 -11.63 -1.26 13.35
CA CYS A 170 -12.26 -2.37 12.65
C CYS A 170 -13.15 -3.21 13.58
N LEU A 171 -12.70 -3.45 14.81
CA LEU A 171 -13.41 -4.26 15.79
C LEU A 171 -14.70 -3.58 16.25
N VAL A 172 -14.64 -2.28 16.57
CA VAL A 172 -15.81 -1.50 17.00
C VAL A 172 -16.89 -1.50 15.91
N TRP A 173 -16.50 -1.34 14.64
CA TRP A 173 -17.45 -1.34 13.53
C TRP A 173 -18.01 -2.72 13.22
N HIS A 174 -17.17 -3.77 13.26
CA HIS A 174 -17.61 -5.14 13.09
C HIS A 174 -18.65 -5.55 14.16
N PHE A 175 -18.39 -5.24 15.44
CA PHE A 175 -19.34 -5.52 16.51
C PHE A 175 -20.62 -4.70 16.37
N ARG A 176 -20.52 -3.44 15.94
CA ARG A 176 -21.68 -2.60 15.70
C ARG A 176 -22.55 -3.15 14.56
N SER A 177 -21.94 -3.61 13.47
CA SER A 177 -22.66 -4.16 12.33
C SER A 177 -23.35 -5.49 12.66
N LYS A 178 -22.64 -6.38 13.38
CA LYS A 178 -23.24 -7.60 13.94
C LYS A 178 -24.43 -7.34 14.86
N ARG A 179 -24.40 -6.27 15.65
CA ARG A 179 -25.54 -5.87 16.49
C ARG A 179 -26.74 -5.36 15.68
N LEU A 180 -26.51 -4.85 14.49
CA LEU A 180 -27.55 -4.35 13.58
C LEU A 180 -28.08 -5.43 12.63
N GLY A 181 -27.52 -6.66 12.67
CA GLY A 181 -27.95 -7.77 11.81
C GLY A 181 -27.65 -7.55 10.32
N LEU A 182 -26.77 -6.61 9.99
CA LEU A 182 -26.32 -6.35 8.63
C LEU A 182 -25.03 -7.15 8.41
N ASP A 183 -25.06 -8.11 7.49
CA ASP A 183 -23.84 -8.84 7.11
C ASP A 183 -22.90 -7.89 6.37
N ASP A 184 -21.81 -7.48 7.06
CA ASP A 184 -20.75 -6.60 6.54
C ASP A 184 -20.08 -7.11 5.24
N LEU A 185 -20.32 -8.38 4.88
CA LEU A 185 -19.78 -9.03 3.68
C LEU A 185 -20.65 -8.83 2.44
N ASP A 186 -21.92 -8.45 2.61
CA ASP A 186 -22.91 -8.33 1.54
C ASP A 186 -23.29 -6.88 1.22
N ALA A 187 -22.64 -5.89 1.83
CA ALA A 187 -22.84 -4.50 1.39
C ALA A 187 -22.40 -4.39 -0.07
N PRO A 188 -23.32 -4.23 -1.04
CA PRO A 188 -22.94 -4.12 -2.42
C PRO A 188 -22.06 -2.88 -2.53
N GLU A 189 -21.03 -2.97 -3.36
CA GLU A 189 -20.26 -1.83 -3.84
C GLU A 189 -21.17 -1.00 -4.77
N GLU A 190 -22.35 -0.60 -4.28
CA GLU A 190 -23.37 0.10 -5.03
C GLU A 190 -23.06 1.59 -4.99
N ASN A 191 -22.40 2.03 -6.06
CA ASN A 191 -22.83 3.18 -6.86
C ASN A 191 -22.13 3.11 -8.22
N THR A 192 -22.26 1.98 -8.91
CA THR A 192 -22.20 2.01 -10.38
C THR A 192 -23.65 1.99 -10.84
N PRO A 193 -24.20 3.10 -11.37
CA PRO A 193 -25.53 3.09 -11.97
C PRO A 193 -25.45 2.27 -13.26
N LEU A 194 -25.63 0.95 -13.14
CA LEU A 194 -25.79 0.06 -14.27
C LEU A 194 -27.24 0.18 -14.75
N LEU A 195 -27.43 1.12 -15.67
CA LEU A 195 -28.48 1.15 -16.69
C LEU A 195 -29.92 1.00 -16.16
N ARG A 196 -30.46 2.13 -15.67
CA ARG A 196 -31.87 2.46 -15.88
C ARG A 196 -31.99 3.09 -17.27
N ASP A 197 -32.98 2.62 -18.04
CA ASP A 197 -33.33 2.91 -19.45
C ASP A 197 -32.50 2.15 -20.51
N ARG A 198 -33.10 1.33 -21.40
CA ARG A 198 -34.40 1.47 -22.08
C ARG A 198 -35.07 0.13 -22.40
N ASP A 199 -36.18 -0.13 -21.73
CA ASP A 199 -37.32 -0.83 -22.31
C ASP A 199 -38.44 0.21 -22.48
N GLN A 200 -38.34 1.04 -23.53
CA GLN A 200 -39.44 1.75 -24.23
C GLN A 200 -38.98 2.13 -25.63
#